data_AF-A0A0U2IUQ8-F1
#
_entry.id   AF-A0A0U2IUQ8-F1
#
_cell.length_a   1.000
_cell.length_b   1.000
_cell.length_c   1.000
_cell.angle_alpha   90.00
_cell.angle_beta   90.00
_cell.angle_gamma   90.00
#
_symmetry.space_group_name_H-M   'P 1'
#
loop_
_entity.id
_entity.type
_entity.pdbx_description
1 polymer ?
#
loop_
_entity_poly.entity_id
_entity_poly.type
_entity_poly.pdbx_seq_one_letter_code
_entity_poly.pdbx_strand_id
1 'polypeptide(L)'
;MIRHDGRQAKELRKITIETNVYKHPEGSVVISFGDTKVICSATVEEKVPPFLRGEGTGWVTAEYSMLPRATNTRNIRESAKGKLTGRTMEIQRLIGRSLRAVIDLKKLGERSIIVDCDVVQADGGTRTASITGAFVAMKIAVAKMLKNGDLQEDPIKEYLAAVSAGILNDGQCVLDLDYTEDSTAAVDMNLVMTESGNFVELQGTGEEATFSGDELNSLLFYGKTGIEHLIAYQKEALMYQASEMSFPIEDKTIVIATRNPGKAKEFTKLFAEKGYQVKTLLDYPELPDVEETGRTFEENARLKAETIAAILKQPVLADDSGLIVDALDGMPGIFSARFAGEPTNNAANNAKLLHELTGVPKEKRTATFHCTLVFAAPDKESLVVEGDWAGEIGTIPRGDHGFGYDPLFFVPEEQKTAAELSDERKNEISHRGLAVAKLKDQWENWLKN
;
A
#
# COMPACT_ATOMS: atom_id res chain seq x y z
N MET A 1 19.31 11.78 -26.28
CA MET A 1 20.19 12.88 -25.84
C MET A 1 20.06 12.99 -24.33
N ILE A 2 21.12 13.37 -23.63
CA ILE A 2 21.16 13.44 -22.16
C ILE A 2 20.68 14.83 -21.74
N ARG A 3 19.82 14.91 -20.72
CA ARG A 3 19.32 16.18 -20.16
C ARG A 3 20.46 16.99 -19.56
N HIS A 4 20.24 18.28 -19.30
CA HIS A 4 21.30 19.18 -18.82
C HIS A 4 21.90 18.76 -17.45
N ASP A 5 21.15 17.98 -16.68
CA ASP A 5 21.52 17.43 -15.38
C ASP A 5 22.00 15.97 -15.43
N GLY A 6 22.11 15.38 -16.63
CA GLY A 6 22.57 14.00 -16.81
C GLY A 6 21.46 12.94 -16.82
N ARG A 7 20.21 13.29 -16.48
CA ARG A 7 19.10 12.33 -16.39
C ARG A 7 18.63 11.82 -17.76
N GLN A 8 18.03 10.63 -17.73
CA GLN A 8 17.23 10.12 -18.85
C GLN A 8 15.84 10.79 -18.91
N ALA A 9 15.16 10.62 -20.04
CA ALA A 9 13.85 11.23 -20.28
C ALA A 9 12.77 10.77 -19.28
N LYS A 10 12.81 9.52 -18.84
CA LYS A 10 11.83 8.91 -17.93
C LYS A 10 12.29 8.89 -16.46
N GLU A 11 13.37 9.58 -16.15
CA GLU A 11 14.04 9.50 -14.86
C GLU A 11 13.61 10.66 -13.95
N LEU A 12 13.12 10.31 -12.75
CA LEU A 12 12.86 11.26 -11.68
C LEU A 12 14.17 11.87 -11.18
N ARG A 13 14.11 13.08 -10.60
CA ARG A 13 15.21 13.56 -9.75
C ARG A 13 15.35 12.67 -8.53
N LYS A 14 16.45 12.86 -7.80
CA LYS A 14 16.63 12.21 -6.50
C LYS A 14 15.48 12.60 -5.56
N ILE A 15 14.70 11.60 -5.13
CA ILE A 15 13.61 11.79 -4.19
C ILE A 15 14.10 11.51 -2.78
N THR A 16 13.79 12.41 -1.84
CA THR A 16 13.94 12.14 -0.41
C THR A 16 12.67 12.51 0.34
N ILE A 17 12.27 11.68 1.29
CA ILE A 17 11.10 11.91 2.14
C ILE A 17 11.55 11.70 3.59
N GLU A 18 11.76 12.80 4.30
CA GLU A 18 12.10 12.80 5.73
C GLU A 18 10.80 12.95 6.53
N THR A 19 10.46 12.01 7.40
CA THR A 19 9.20 12.01 8.18
C THR A 19 9.43 12.46 9.63
N ASN A 20 8.37 12.93 10.29
CA ASN A 20 8.36 13.41 11.69
C ASN A 20 9.40 14.49 12.02
N VAL A 21 9.70 15.36 11.05
CA VAL A 21 10.73 16.41 11.16
C VAL A 21 10.38 17.47 12.22
N TYR A 22 9.09 17.70 12.44
CA TYR A 22 8.59 18.71 13.37
C TYR A 22 7.80 18.09 14.53
N LYS A 23 8.06 18.62 15.73
CA LYS A 23 7.51 18.13 17.00
C LYS A 23 5.99 18.31 17.15
N HIS A 24 5.44 19.38 16.60
CA HIS A 24 4.09 19.84 16.92
C HIS A 24 2.98 19.28 16.02
N PRO A 25 3.14 19.20 14.68
CA PRO A 25 2.09 18.66 13.82
C PRO A 25 1.82 17.18 14.09
N GLU A 26 0.58 16.73 13.94
CA GLU A 26 0.24 15.30 13.98
C GLU A 26 0.96 14.55 12.85
N GLY A 27 1.18 15.16 11.69
CA GLY A 27 2.06 14.62 10.65
C GLY A 27 3.01 15.67 10.12
N SER A 28 4.29 15.35 9.96
CA SER A 28 5.26 16.27 9.37
C SER A 28 6.22 15.56 8.44
N VAL A 29 6.50 16.18 7.29
CA VAL A 29 7.35 15.65 6.23
C VAL A 29 8.18 16.77 5.63
N VAL A 30 9.44 16.49 5.32
CA VAL A 30 10.23 17.29 4.39
C VAL A 30 10.49 16.43 3.15
N ILE A 31 9.90 16.83 2.03
CA ILE A 31 10.04 16.15 0.75
C ILE A 31 10.97 16.92 -0.16
N SER A 32 11.87 16.21 -0.85
CA SER A 32 12.76 16.79 -1.86
C SER A 32 12.65 16.08 -3.20
N PHE A 33 12.53 16.86 -4.27
CA PHE A 33 12.59 16.42 -5.67
C PHE A 33 13.82 17.09 -6.28
N GLY A 34 14.97 16.42 -6.21
CA GLY A 34 16.26 17.07 -6.46
C GLY A 34 16.44 18.26 -5.52
N ASP A 35 16.57 19.46 -6.09
CA ASP A 35 16.75 20.70 -5.33
C ASP A 35 15.44 21.37 -4.90
N THR A 36 14.28 20.93 -5.40
CA THR A 36 12.99 21.38 -4.85
C THR A 36 12.79 20.76 -3.48
N LYS A 37 12.57 21.57 -2.43
CA LYS A 37 12.30 21.12 -1.05
C LYS A 37 11.05 21.79 -0.49
N VAL A 38 10.14 20.97 0.02
CA VAL A 38 8.85 21.38 0.58
C VAL A 38 8.68 20.78 1.98
N ILE A 39 8.29 21.61 2.93
CA ILE A 39 7.80 21.17 4.24
C ILE A 39 6.30 20.95 4.13
N CYS A 40 5.82 19.78 4.54
CA CYS A 40 4.41 19.45 4.62
C CYS A 40 4.04 19.12 6.07
N SER A 41 3.11 19.87 6.66
CA SER A 41 2.62 19.64 8.02
C SER A 41 1.11 19.39 8.00
N ALA A 42 0.66 18.28 8.55
CA ALA A 42 -0.74 17.94 8.72
C ALA A 42 -1.15 18.20 10.18
N THR A 43 -2.16 19.06 10.32
CA THR A 43 -2.77 19.43 11.61
C THR A 43 -4.20 18.91 11.67
N VAL A 44 -4.57 18.25 12.77
CA VAL A 44 -5.93 17.78 13.02
C VAL A 44 -6.67 18.77 13.90
N GLU A 45 -7.85 19.21 13.46
CA GLU A 45 -8.74 20.08 14.23
C GLU A 45 -10.11 19.42 14.45
N GLU A 46 -10.58 19.44 15.71
CA GLU A 46 -11.92 18.98 16.12
C GLU A 46 -13.04 19.99 15.75
N LYS A 47 -13.02 20.44 14.50
CA LYS A 47 -14.04 21.31 13.90
C LYS A 47 -14.10 21.09 12.40
N VAL A 48 -15.23 21.43 11.81
CA VAL A 48 -15.46 21.42 10.36
C VAL A 48 -15.87 22.81 9.86
N PRO A 49 -15.73 23.09 8.55
CA PRO A 49 -16.29 24.28 7.95
C PRO A 49 -17.78 24.47 8.28
N PRO A 50 -18.29 25.71 8.36
CA PRO A 50 -19.68 25.97 8.76
C PRO A 50 -20.75 25.22 7.95
N PHE A 51 -20.48 24.93 6.68
CA PHE A 51 -21.39 24.22 5.78
C PHE A 51 -21.42 22.69 5.99
N LEU A 52 -20.59 22.12 6.87
CA LEU A 52 -20.54 20.69 7.20
C LEU A 52 -20.90 20.38 8.66
N ARG A 53 -21.20 21.41 9.47
CA ARG A 53 -21.49 21.22 10.89
C ARG A 53 -22.79 20.43 11.07
N GLY A 54 -22.72 19.30 11.78
CA GLY A 54 -23.87 18.42 12.03
C GLY A 54 -24.11 17.37 10.95
N GLU A 55 -23.30 17.33 9.89
CA GLU A 55 -23.42 16.38 8.78
C GLU A 55 -22.70 15.05 9.06
N GLY A 56 -21.94 14.95 10.16
CA GLY A 56 -21.20 13.73 10.49
C GLY A 56 -20.04 13.42 9.54
N THR A 57 -19.58 14.42 8.77
CA THR A 57 -18.51 14.27 7.78
C THR A 57 -17.38 15.25 8.03
N GLY A 58 -16.16 14.80 7.74
CA GLY A 58 -14.94 15.57 7.90
C GLY A 58 -14.59 16.40 6.69
N TRP A 59 -13.44 17.05 6.78
CA TRP A 59 -12.90 17.88 5.71
C TRP A 59 -11.38 17.78 5.62
N VAL A 60 -10.86 17.91 4.40
CA VAL A 60 -9.42 18.07 4.17
C VAL A 60 -9.21 19.32 3.33
N THR A 61 -8.30 20.18 3.79
CA THR A 61 -7.93 21.43 3.12
C THR A 61 -6.42 21.62 3.19
N ALA A 62 -5.91 22.54 2.39
CA ALA A 62 -4.48 22.84 2.37
C ALA A 62 -4.21 24.35 2.30
N GLU A 63 -3.11 24.74 2.94
CA GLU A 63 -2.46 26.02 2.75
C GLU A 63 -1.12 25.79 2.03
N TYR A 64 -0.75 26.72 1.17
CA TYR A 64 0.47 26.63 0.38
C TYR A 64 1.16 27.97 0.44
N SER A 65 2.46 27.95 0.71
CA SER A 65 3.26 29.16 0.74
C SER A 65 4.63 28.88 0.13
N MET A 66 5.22 29.92 -0.45
CA MET A 66 6.59 29.88 -0.93
C MET A 66 7.39 30.94 -0.21
N LEU A 67 8.48 30.53 0.45
CA LEU A 67 9.32 31.48 1.19
C LEU A 67 9.89 32.54 0.25
N PRO A 68 10.05 33.80 0.71
CA PRO A 68 10.57 34.90 -0.11
C PRO A 68 11.87 34.59 -0.86
N ARG A 69 12.73 33.74 -0.30
CA ARG A 69 14.03 33.37 -0.88
C ARG A 69 14.10 31.89 -1.32
N ALA A 70 12.96 31.24 -1.54
CA ALA A 70 12.94 29.89 -2.07
C ALA A 70 13.36 29.82 -3.55
N THR A 71 13.27 30.93 -4.29
CA THR A 71 13.65 31.01 -5.72
C THR A 71 14.91 31.87 -5.93
N ASN A 72 15.45 31.83 -7.16
CA ASN A 72 16.62 32.59 -7.60
C ASN A 72 16.52 34.10 -7.33
N THR A 73 15.33 34.69 -7.35
CA THR A 73 15.06 36.10 -7.00
C THR A 73 14.20 36.21 -5.76
N ARG A 74 14.39 37.25 -4.95
CA ARG A 74 13.58 37.42 -3.74
C ARG A 74 12.15 37.86 -4.10
N ASN A 75 11.17 37.02 -3.80
CA ASN A 75 9.75 37.36 -3.87
C ASN A 75 9.32 38.22 -2.69
N ILE A 76 8.40 39.16 -2.92
CA ILE A 76 7.76 39.91 -1.83
C ILE A 76 6.82 38.95 -1.08
N ARG A 77 6.99 38.86 0.24
CA ARG A 77 6.13 38.05 1.11
C ARG A 77 4.66 38.41 0.92
N GLU A 78 3.78 37.43 0.74
CA GLU A 78 2.35 37.66 0.45
C GLU A 78 1.64 38.42 1.57
N SER A 79 2.01 38.20 2.84
CA SER A 79 1.48 38.98 3.96
C SER A 79 1.79 40.47 3.85
N ALA A 80 2.95 40.85 3.28
CA ALA A 80 3.30 42.25 3.03
C ALA A 80 2.47 42.86 1.89
N LYS A 81 1.90 42.05 0.99
CA LYS A 81 0.95 42.48 -0.04
C LYS A 81 -0.50 42.54 0.47
N GLY A 82 -0.77 41.97 1.66
CA GLY A 82 -2.10 41.91 2.25
C GLY A 82 -3.09 40.96 1.56
N LYS A 83 -2.62 40.15 0.61
CA LYS A 83 -3.44 39.16 -0.11
C LYS A 83 -2.59 38.03 -0.69
N LEU A 84 -3.20 36.85 -0.81
CA LEU A 84 -2.64 35.72 -1.53
C LEU A 84 -2.63 35.99 -3.04
N THR A 85 -1.66 35.43 -3.74
CA THR A 85 -1.62 35.44 -5.20
C THR A 85 -2.57 34.39 -5.81
N GLY A 86 -2.95 34.59 -7.07
CA GLY A 86 -3.81 33.64 -7.80
C GLY A 86 -3.20 32.23 -7.87
N ARG A 87 -1.88 32.13 -8.10
CA ARG A 87 -1.14 30.86 -8.14
C ARG A 87 -1.18 30.15 -6.79
N THR A 88 -0.98 30.86 -5.68
CA THR A 88 -1.10 30.30 -4.34
C THR A 88 -2.50 29.72 -4.10
N MET A 89 -3.56 30.48 -4.43
CA MET A 89 -4.95 30.03 -4.27
C MET A 89 -5.32 28.84 -5.18
N GLU A 90 -4.75 28.77 -6.38
CA GLU A 90 -4.90 27.61 -7.27
C GLU A 90 -4.26 26.36 -6.66
N ILE A 91 -3.00 26.45 -6.23
CA ILE A 91 -2.25 25.31 -5.67
C ILE A 91 -2.88 24.82 -4.37
N GLN A 92 -3.32 25.70 -3.48
CA GLN A 92 -4.06 25.31 -2.27
C GLN A 92 -5.29 24.45 -2.58
N ARG A 93 -6.09 24.90 -3.55
CA ARG A 93 -7.28 24.17 -3.96
C ARG A 93 -6.94 22.85 -4.63
N LEU A 94 -5.87 22.82 -5.44
CA LEU A 94 -5.35 21.61 -6.07
C LEU A 94 -4.98 20.57 -5.01
N ILE A 95 -4.10 20.91 -4.07
CA ILE A 95 -3.67 19.99 -2.99
C ILE A 95 -4.88 19.47 -2.21
N GLY A 96 -5.78 20.37 -1.78
CA GLY A 96 -6.98 19.96 -1.04
C GLY A 96 -7.91 19.06 -1.86
N ARG A 97 -8.10 19.30 -3.17
CA ARG A 97 -8.88 18.41 -4.04
C ARG A 97 -8.22 17.04 -4.18
N SER A 98 -6.91 17.02 -4.42
CA SER A 98 -6.14 15.79 -4.60
C SER A 98 -6.22 14.87 -3.37
N LEU A 99 -6.01 15.41 -2.17
CA LEU A 99 -6.10 14.62 -0.93
C LEU A 99 -7.52 14.09 -0.66
N ARG A 100 -8.56 14.90 -0.91
CA ARG A 100 -9.96 14.47 -0.73
C ARG A 100 -10.37 13.34 -1.65
N ALA A 101 -9.69 13.16 -2.79
CA ALA A 101 -9.99 12.07 -3.70
C ALA A 101 -9.69 10.68 -3.09
N VAL A 102 -8.73 10.59 -2.18
CA VAL A 102 -8.24 9.32 -1.59
C VAL A 102 -8.59 9.14 -0.11
N ILE A 103 -9.41 10.02 0.47
CA ILE A 103 -9.90 9.87 1.86
C ILE A 103 -11.43 9.77 1.92
N ASP A 104 -11.94 8.90 2.79
CA ASP A 104 -13.35 8.81 3.13
C ASP A 104 -13.66 9.82 4.24
N LEU A 105 -14.30 10.93 3.85
CA LEU A 105 -14.64 12.01 4.77
C LEU A 105 -15.67 11.59 5.83
N LYS A 106 -16.49 10.57 5.59
CA LYS A 106 -17.43 10.09 6.62
C LYS A 106 -16.68 9.34 7.71
N LYS A 107 -15.73 8.49 7.32
CA LYS A 107 -14.87 7.76 8.27
C LYS A 107 -13.99 8.68 9.11
N LEU A 108 -13.60 9.84 8.56
CA LEU A 108 -12.86 10.87 9.30
C LEU A 108 -13.68 11.48 10.47
N GLY A 109 -15.02 11.45 10.38
CA GLY A 109 -15.92 12.10 11.34
C GLY A 109 -15.86 13.63 11.26
N GLU A 110 -16.52 14.35 12.17
CA GLU A 110 -16.59 15.83 12.15
C GLU A 110 -15.27 16.52 12.56
N ARG A 111 -14.22 16.29 11.78
CA ARG A 111 -12.87 16.84 11.97
C ARG A 111 -12.32 17.38 10.66
N SER A 112 -11.37 18.31 10.78
CA SER A 112 -10.61 18.81 9.65
C SER A 112 -9.16 18.38 9.73
N ILE A 113 -8.61 17.94 8.60
CA ILE A 113 -7.16 17.86 8.42
C ILE A 113 -6.74 19.05 7.56
N ILE A 114 -5.91 19.93 8.11
CA ILE A 114 -5.29 21.04 7.40
C ILE A 114 -3.86 20.65 7.07
N VAL A 115 -3.50 20.70 5.79
CA VAL A 115 -2.12 20.41 5.36
C VAL A 115 -1.44 21.68 4.86
N ASP A 116 -0.44 22.14 5.63
CA ASP A 116 0.38 23.30 5.31
C ASP A 116 1.58 22.86 4.48
N CYS A 117 1.74 23.42 3.29
CA CYS A 117 2.83 23.14 2.36
C CYS A 117 3.70 24.39 2.16
N ASP A 118 4.86 24.42 2.80
CA ASP A 118 5.81 25.52 2.74
C ASP A 118 7.02 25.17 1.87
N VAL A 119 7.12 25.81 0.71
CA VAL A 119 8.27 25.66 -0.18
C VAL A 119 9.44 26.46 0.34
N VAL A 120 10.50 25.76 0.75
CA VAL A 120 11.73 26.36 1.28
C VAL A 120 12.82 26.51 0.21
N GLN A 121 12.82 25.65 -0.79
CA GLN A 121 13.68 25.74 -1.97
C GLN A 121 12.88 25.29 -3.21
N ALA A 122 12.93 26.07 -4.29
CA ALA A 122 12.13 25.86 -5.49
C ALA A 122 13.03 25.77 -6.72
N ASP A 123 12.97 24.60 -7.36
CA ASP A 123 13.68 24.27 -8.60
C ASP A 123 12.75 23.47 -9.53
N GLY A 124 11.51 23.93 -9.75
CA GLY A 124 10.51 23.23 -10.57
C GLY A 124 9.75 22.11 -9.85
N GLY A 125 8.52 21.83 -10.28
CA GLY A 125 7.70 20.76 -9.69
C GLY A 125 7.22 20.99 -8.25
N THR A 126 7.22 22.24 -7.73
CA THR A 126 6.89 22.49 -6.31
C THR A 126 5.46 22.06 -5.95
N ARG A 127 4.50 22.22 -6.87
CA ARG A 127 3.10 21.82 -6.67
C ARG A 127 2.93 20.31 -6.53
N THR A 128 3.63 19.53 -7.36
CA THR A 128 3.53 18.07 -7.39
C THR A 128 4.30 17.46 -6.21
N ALA A 129 5.45 18.05 -5.85
CA ALA A 129 6.14 17.75 -4.60
C ALA A 129 5.25 18.02 -3.37
N SER A 130 4.53 19.15 -3.34
CA SER A 130 3.58 19.46 -2.25
C SER A 130 2.48 18.42 -2.12
N ILE A 131 1.85 17.99 -3.22
CA ILE A 131 0.79 16.95 -3.17
C ILE A 131 1.35 15.64 -2.62
N THR A 132 2.50 15.20 -3.13
CA THR A 132 3.15 13.94 -2.74
C THR A 132 3.56 13.95 -1.26
N GLY A 133 4.15 15.06 -0.77
CA GLY A 133 4.52 15.22 0.63
C GLY A 133 3.33 15.41 1.56
N ALA A 134 2.30 16.16 1.12
CA ALA A 134 1.07 16.38 1.85
C ALA A 134 0.31 15.09 2.13
N PHE A 135 0.29 14.17 1.15
CA PHE A 135 -0.30 12.84 1.34
C PHE A 135 0.41 12.07 2.46
N VAL A 136 1.75 12.05 2.47
CA VAL A 136 2.53 11.36 3.52
C VAL A 136 2.29 11.99 4.88
N ALA A 137 2.29 13.32 4.97
CA ALA A 137 1.99 14.03 6.22
C ALA A 137 0.57 13.71 6.73
N MET A 138 -0.43 13.72 5.85
CA MET A 138 -1.81 13.34 6.19
C MET A 138 -1.89 11.88 6.67
N LYS A 139 -1.17 10.95 6.03
CA LYS A 139 -1.13 9.54 6.41
C LYS A 139 -0.52 9.34 7.80
N ILE A 140 0.54 10.07 8.14
CA ILE A 140 1.11 10.06 9.50
C ILE A 140 0.11 10.60 10.53
N ALA A 141 -0.59 11.70 10.23
CA ALA A 141 -1.59 12.27 11.13
C ALA A 141 -2.74 11.29 11.39
N VAL A 142 -3.28 10.67 10.33
CA VAL A 142 -4.33 9.64 10.43
C VAL A 142 -3.86 8.44 11.27
N ALA A 143 -2.63 7.97 11.05
CA ALA A 143 -2.07 6.88 11.85
C ALA A 143 -1.99 7.22 13.35
N LYS A 144 -1.64 8.48 13.71
CA LYS A 144 -1.67 8.93 15.11
C LYS A 144 -3.09 8.98 15.67
N MET A 145 -4.08 9.44 14.89
CA MET A 145 -5.48 9.46 15.31
C MET A 145 -6.02 8.04 15.57
N LEU A 146 -5.67 7.08 14.72
CA LEU A 146 -6.00 5.66 14.93
C LEU A 146 -5.38 5.13 16.23
N LYS A 147 -4.08 5.41 16.43
CA LYS A 147 -3.35 4.99 17.63
C LYS A 147 -3.94 5.56 18.92
N ASN A 148 -4.42 6.80 18.89
CA ASN A 148 -5.05 7.44 20.04
C ASN A 148 -6.49 6.99 20.28
N GLY A 149 -7.09 6.24 19.35
CA GLY A 149 -8.49 5.82 19.40
C GLY A 149 -9.47 6.89 18.93
N ASP A 150 -8.99 8.00 18.34
CA ASP A 150 -9.83 9.09 17.80
C ASP A 150 -10.60 8.64 16.54
N LEU A 151 -10.04 7.66 15.83
CA LEU A 151 -10.62 6.98 14.67
C LEU A 151 -10.70 5.46 14.93
N GLN A 152 -11.74 4.82 14.39
CA GLN A 152 -11.96 3.38 14.54
C GLN A 152 -11.37 2.57 13.38
N GLU A 153 -11.27 3.16 12.20
CA GLU A 153 -10.76 2.53 10.99
C GLU A 153 -10.04 3.58 10.13
N ASP A 154 -9.12 3.13 9.27
CA ASP A 154 -8.36 4.03 8.40
C ASP A 154 -9.29 4.66 7.34
N PRO A 155 -9.45 6.00 7.32
CA PRO A 155 -10.23 6.69 6.31
C PRO A 155 -9.50 6.79 4.96
N ILE A 156 -8.19 6.54 4.88
CA ILE A 156 -7.43 6.63 3.62
C ILE A 156 -7.69 5.38 2.78
N LYS A 157 -8.14 5.57 1.54
CA LYS A 157 -8.57 4.51 0.62
C LYS A 157 -7.40 3.85 -0.13
N GLU A 158 -6.42 4.66 -0.54
CA GLU A 158 -5.26 4.22 -1.33
C GLU A 158 -4.18 5.31 -1.35
N TYR A 159 -2.99 4.99 -1.87
CA TYR A 159 -1.91 5.97 -2.02
C TYR A 159 -2.16 6.99 -3.14
N LEU A 160 -1.53 8.15 -3.03
CA LEU A 160 -1.65 9.27 -3.96
C LEU A 160 -0.29 9.95 -4.16
N ALA A 161 0.10 10.16 -5.41
CA ALA A 161 1.28 10.96 -5.75
C ALA A 161 1.03 11.85 -6.97
N ALA A 162 1.91 12.82 -7.16
CA ALA A 162 1.86 13.73 -8.29
C ALA A 162 3.25 13.99 -8.85
N VAL A 163 3.34 14.16 -10.16
CA VAL A 163 4.59 14.45 -10.87
C VAL A 163 4.33 15.39 -12.05
N SER A 164 5.33 16.20 -12.40
CA SER A 164 5.31 16.99 -13.64
C SER A 164 5.92 16.17 -14.78
N ALA A 165 5.45 16.41 -15.99
CA ALA A 165 5.99 15.90 -17.25
C ALA A 165 5.82 16.99 -18.30
N GLY A 166 6.61 16.96 -19.36
CA GLY A 166 6.59 18.04 -20.33
C GLY A 166 7.34 17.71 -21.60
N ILE A 167 7.22 18.61 -22.58
CA ILE A 167 7.90 18.50 -23.87
C ILE A 167 8.90 19.65 -23.95
N LEU A 168 10.18 19.33 -24.09
CA LEU A 168 11.24 20.31 -24.28
C LEU A 168 11.16 20.95 -25.68
N ASN A 169 11.84 22.07 -25.90
CA ASN A 169 11.83 22.79 -27.18
C ASN A 169 12.33 21.97 -28.39
N ASP A 170 13.09 20.90 -28.15
CA ASP A 170 13.55 19.97 -29.19
C ASP A 170 12.53 18.85 -29.50
N GLY A 171 11.36 18.86 -28.87
CA GLY A 171 10.30 17.87 -29.01
C GLY A 171 10.44 16.66 -28.07
N GLN A 172 11.45 16.63 -27.20
CA GLN A 172 11.64 15.50 -26.30
C GLN A 172 10.64 15.55 -25.13
N CYS A 173 9.83 14.48 -24.96
CA CYS A 173 9.05 14.25 -23.75
C CYS A 173 9.96 13.90 -22.57
N VAL A 174 9.78 14.54 -21.42
CA VAL A 174 10.57 14.32 -20.20
C VAL A 174 9.69 14.27 -18.95
N LEU A 175 10.17 13.53 -17.95
CA LEU A 175 9.56 13.39 -16.62
C LEU A 175 10.29 14.29 -15.61
N ASP A 176 9.52 14.85 -14.69
CA ASP A 176 9.98 15.58 -13.51
C ASP A 176 10.93 16.74 -13.87
N LEU A 177 10.33 17.81 -14.40
CA LEU A 177 11.02 19.00 -14.86
C LEU A 177 11.56 19.80 -13.69
N ASP A 178 12.82 20.23 -13.80
CA ASP A 178 13.35 21.30 -12.95
C ASP A 178 13.01 22.69 -13.47
N TYR A 179 13.48 23.75 -12.81
CA TYR A 179 13.16 25.12 -13.20
C TYR A 179 13.67 25.48 -14.61
N THR A 180 14.85 24.99 -14.98
CA THR A 180 15.47 25.30 -16.28
C THR A 180 14.64 24.68 -17.41
N GLU A 181 14.20 23.45 -17.20
CA GLU A 181 13.34 22.73 -18.15
C GLU A 181 11.93 23.32 -18.19
N ASP A 182 11.29 23.53 -17.03
CA ASP A 182 9.93 24.06 -16.89
C ASP A 182 9.79 25.44 -17.54
N SER A 183 10.75 26.33 -17.30
CA SER A 183 10.74 27.69 -17.85
C SER A 183 10.94 27.78 -19.37
N THR A 184 11.41 26.69 -20.00
CA THR A 184 11.66 26.64 -21.43
C THR A 184 10.89 25.52 -22.13
N ALA A 185 10.00 24.80 -21.44
CA ALA A 185 9.24 23.71 -22.02
C ALA A 185 8.21 24.25 -23.02
N ALA A 186 8.06 23.54 -24.14
CA ALA A 186 6.99 23.80 -25.10
C ALA A 186 5.62 23.41 -24.51
N VAL A 187 5.61 22.38 -23.66
CA VAL A 187 4.41 21.88 -22.97
C VAL A 187 4.77 21.53 -21.53
N ASP A 188 4.01 22.05 -20.57
CA ASP A 188 4.01 21.63 -19.17
C ASP A 188 2.75 20.81 -18.86
N MET A 189 2.90 19.71 -18.13
CA MET A 189 1.81 18.86 -17.69
C MET A 189 2.03 18.36 -16.26
N ASN A 190 1.05 18.63 -15.41
CA ASN A 190 1.00 18.10 -14.06
C ASN A 190 0.00 16.94 -14.00
N LEU A 191 0.42 15.81 -13.44
CA LEU A 191 -0.41 14.63 -13.23
C LEU A 191 -0.55 14.32 -11.75
N VAL A 192 -1.76 13.97 -11.33
CA VAL A 192 -2.05 13.41 -10.00
C VAL A 192 -2.78 12.09 -10.20
N MET A 193 -2.23 11.01 -9.65
CA MET A 193 -2.81 9.68 -9.78
C MET A 193 -2.82 8.95 -8.44
N THR A 194 -3.79 8.06 -8.32
CA THR A 194 -3.85 7.11 -7.22
C THR A 194 -3.02 5.87 -7.51
N GLU A 195 -2.79 5.07 -6.48
CA GLU A 195 -2.08 3.78 -6.57
C GLU A 195 -2.71 2.80 -7.55
N SER A 196 -4.04 2.73 -7.60
CA SER A 196 -4.76 1.89 -8.56
C SER A 196 -4.62 2.37 -10.02
N GLY A 197 -3.88 3.46 -10.26
CA GLY A 197 -3.64 4.02 -11.59
C GLY A 197 -4.76 4.93 -12.10
N ASN A 198 -5.68 5.35 -11.23
CA ASN A 198 -6.75 6.27 -11.58
C ASN A 198 -6.27 7.73 -11.55
N PHE A 199 -6.70 8.53 -12.52
CA PHE A 199 -6.39 9.96 -12.56
C PHE A 199 -7.28 10.74 -11.60
N VAL A 200 -6.66 11.53 -10.72
CA VAL A 200 -7.34 12.47 -9.82
C VAL A 200 -7.42 13.85 -10.46
N GLU A 201 -6.31 14.30 -11.02
CA GLU A 201 -6.23 15.59 -11.72
C GLU A 201 -5.17 15.54 -12.82
N LEU A 202 -5.46 16.20 -13.94
CA LEU A 202 -4.57 16.33 -15.10
C LEU A 202 -4.63 17.78 -15.59
N GLN A 203 -3.49 18.47 -15.57
CA GLN A 203 -3.38 19.85 -16.05
C GLN A 203 -2.22 19.94 -17.04
N GLY A 204 -2.55 19.93 -18.33
CA GLY A 204 -1.59 20.13 -19.43
C GLY A 204 -1.79 21.48 -20.10
N THR A 205 -0.72 22.19 -20.41
CA THR A 205 -0.74 23.48 -21.11
C THR A 205 0.44 23.56 -22.06
N GLY A 206 0.14 23.76 -23.35
CA GLY A 206 1.13 24.26 -24.30
C GLY A 206 0.91 25.77 -24.42
N GLU A 207 1.78 26.57 -23.78
CA GLU A 207 1.60 28.03 -23.74
C GLU A 207 1.80 28.64 -25.14
N GLU A 208 2.93 28.35 -25.77
CA GLU A 208 3.29 28.83 -27.11
C GLU A 208 3.30 27.72 -28.18
N ALA A 209 2.88 26.51 -27.81
CA ALA A 209 2.86 25.33 -28.67
C ALA A 209 1.58 24.51 -28.48
N THR A 210 1.37 23.55 -29.38
CA THR A 210 0.35 22.50 -29.25
C THR A 210 1.04 21.14 -29.20
N PHE A 211 0.34 20.13 -28.67
CA PHE A 211 0.80 18.75 -28.66
C PHE A 211 -0.26 17.81 -29.24
N SER A 212 0.22 16.75 -29.87
CA SER A 212 -0.55 15.68 -30.49
C SER A 212 -1.04 14.65 -29.45
N GLY A 213 -1.94 13.76 -29.89
CA GLY A 213 -2.41 12.66 -29.05
C GLY A 213 -1.29 11.67 -28.68
N ASP A 214 -0.32 11.45 -29.56
CA ASP A 214 0.82 10.55 -29.30
C ASP A 214 1.78 11.13 -28.27
N GLU A 215 1.99 12.45 -28.31
CA GLU A 215 2.75 13.18 -27.29
C GLU A 215 2.02 13.17 -25.95
N LEU A 216 0.71 13.41 -25.93
CA LEU A 216 -0.09 13.28 -24.70
C LEU A 216 0.03 11.87 -24.11
N ASN A 217 -0.13 10.82 -24.92
CA ASN A 217 0.02 9.43 -24.47
C ASN A 217 1.42 9.16 -23.89
N SER A 218 2.45 9.74 -24.49
CA SER A 218 3.83 9.63 -23.98
C SER A 218 3.96 10.30 -22.62
N LEU A 219 3.46 11.52 -22.45
CA LEU A 219 3.48 12.22 -21.17
C LEU A 219 2.68 11.49 -20.09
N LEU A 220 1.52 10.93 -20.42
CA LEU A 220 0.72 10.10 -19.52
C LEU A 220 1.47 8.85 -19.07
N PHE A 221 2.14 8.16 -20.01
CA PHE A 221 2.94 6.99 -19.69
C PHE A 221 4.10 7.34 -18.73
N TYR A 222 4.79 8.45 -18.99
CA TYR A 222 5.94 8.89 -18.18
C TYR A 222 5.48 9.29 -16.79
N GLY A 223 4.38 10.05 -16.72
CA GLY A 223 3.76 10.45 -15.46
C GLY A 223 3.31 9.26 -14.62
N LYS A 224 2.66 8.26 -15.24
CA LYS A 224 2.24 7.03 -14.56
C LYS A 224 3.44 6.30 -13.93
N THR A 225 4.49 6.03 -14.71
CA THR A 225 5.70 5.37 -14.19
C THR A 225 6.38 6.19 -13.08
N GLY A 226 6.40 7.52 -13.22
CA GLY A 226 6.91 8.41 -12.18
C GLY A 226 6.12 8.31 -10.87
N ILE A 227 4.79 8.29 -10.96
CA ILE A 227 3.90 8.18 -9.80
C ILE A 227 4.03 6.81 -9.13
N GLU A 228 4.14 5.71 -9.89
CA GLU A 228 4.41 4.37 -9.35
C GLU A 228 5.69 4.37 -8.49
N HIS A 229 6.78 4.97 -8.99
CA HIS A 229 8.02 5.12 -8.21
C HIS A 229 7.85 6.04 -6.99
N LEU A 230 7.14 7.16 -7.12
CA LEU A 230 6.88 8.06 -5.99
C LEU A 230 6.09 7.38 -4.88
N ILE A 231 5.09 6.56 -5.21
CA ILE A 231 4.34 5.78 -4.22
C ILE A 231 5.25 4.75 -3.53
N ALA A 232 6.19 4.13 -4.26
CA ALA A 232 7.18 3.26 -3.65
C ALA A 232 8.06 4.02 -2.62
N TYR A 233 8.54 5.22 -2.96
CA TYR A 233 9.26 6.08 -2.01
C TYR A 233 8.41 6.48 -0.79
N GLN A 234 7.11 6.76 -0.98
CA GLN A 234 6.20 7.06 0.13
C GLN A 234 6.08 5.87 1.09
N LYS A 235 5.90 4.66 0.55
CA LYS A 235 5.83 3.42 1.34
C LYS A 235 7.12 3.20 2.10
N GLU A 236 8.27 3.26 1.44
CA GLU A 236 9.59 3.10 2.07
C GLU A 236 9.79 4.08 3.24
N ALA A 237 9.47 5.37 3.04
CA ALA A 237 9.61 6.39 4.07
C ALA A 237 8.70 6.15 5.30
N LEU A 238 7.51 5.59 5.08
CA LEU A 238 6.58 5.21 6.16
C LEU A 238 7.01 3.89 6.83
N MET A 239 7.60 2.95 6.09
CA MET A 239 8.14 1.69 6.65
C MET A 239 9.36 1.95 7.56
N TYR A 240 10.29 2.81 7.14
CA TYR A 240 11.49 3.13 7.91
C TYR A 240 11.12 3.68 9.30
N GLN A 241 10.07 4.50 9.40
CA GLN A 241 9.55 4.96 10.67
C GLN A 241 9.05 3.80 11.56
N ALA A 242 8.31 2.84 11.00
CA ALA A 242 7.88 1.67 11.76
C ALA A 242 9.09 0.90 12.30
N SER A 243 10.19 0.82 11.54
CA SER A 243 11.43 0.16 11.99
C SER A 243 12.23 0.93 13.06
N GLU A 244 12.14 2.27 13.10
CA GLU A 244 12.71 3.10 14.18
C GLU A 244 11.80 3.23 15.41
N MET A 245 10.53 2.84 15.29
CA MET A 245 9.63 2.71 16.43
C MET A 245 10.08 1.54 17.30
N SER A 246 10.60 1.89 18.48
CA SER A 246 10.86 0.93 19.55
C SER A 246 9.53 0.33 20.02
N PHE A 247 9.18 -0.84 19.50
CA PHE A 247 8.14 -1.68 20.09
C PHE A 247 8.68 -2.29 21.39
N PRO A 248 7.93 -2.23 22.49
CA PRO A 248 8.33 -2.95 23.69
C PRO A 248 8.40 -4.44 23.34
N ILE A 249 9.56 -5.05 23.59
CA ILE A 249 9.71 -6.49 23.47
C ILE A 249 8.90 -7.10 24.61
N GLU A 250 7.74 -7.65 24.28
CA GLU A 250 6.89 -8.36 25.21
C GLU A 250 7.38 -9.80 25.40
N ASP A 251 7.48 -10.23 26.66
CA ASP A 251 7.86 -11.60 26.98
C ASP A 251 6.72 -12.55 26.61
N LYS A 252 7.08 -13.69 26.03
CA LYS A 252 6.15 -14.72 25.53
C LYS A 252 5.06 -14.20 24.58
N THR A 253 5.38 -13.25 23.71
CA THR A 253 4.47 -12.82 22.65
C THR A 253 4.90 -13.40 21.29
N ILE A 254 3.92 -13.85 20.50
CA ILE A 254 4.09 -14.27 19.10
C ILE A 254 3.10 -13.48 18.26
N VAL A 255 3.56 -12.95 17.13
CA VAL A 255 2.73 -12.16 16.22
C VAL A 255 2.39 -12.99 14.99
N ILE A 256 1.12 -13.04 14.61
CA ILE A 256 0.68 -13.62 13.34
C ILE A 256 0.56 -12.50 12.32
N ALA A 257 1.34 -12.57 11.24
CA ALA A 257 1.37 -11.59 10.18
C ALA A 257 0.14 -11.69 9.27
N THR A 258 -1.04 -11.45 9.83
CA THR A 258 -2.32 -11.44 9.13
C THR A 258 -3.21 -10.34 9.71
N ARG A 259 -3.96 -9.67 8.84
CA ARG A 259 -5.09 -8.80 9.21
C ARG A 259 -6.43 -9.54 9.14
N ASN A 260 -6.44 -10.79 8.66
CA ASN A 260 -7.64 -11.62 8.59
C ASN A 260 -7.86 -12.37 9.92
N PRO A 261 -8.91 -12.04 10.70
CA PRO A 261 -9.16 -12.63 12.01
C PRO A 261 -9.47 -14.14 11.96
N GLY A 262 -9.99 -14.64 10.83
CA GLY A 262 -10.27 -16.06 10.63
C GLY A 262 -8.99 -16.91 10.58
N LYS A 263 -7.95 -16.41 9.87
CA LYS A 263 -6.65 -17.10 9.78
C LYS A 263 -5.93 -17.17 11.14
N ALA A 264 -6.07 -16.14 11.97
CA ALA A 264 -5.37 -16.07 13.25
C ALA A 264 -5.85 -17.12 14.27
N LYS A 265 -7.14 -17.49 14.23
CA LYS A 265 -7.79 -18.32 15.26
C LYS A 265 -7.12 -19.69 15.45
N GLU A 266 -6.71 -20.33 14.37
CA GLU A 266 -6.05 -21.65 14.38
C GLU A 266 -4.65 -21.56 15.03
N PHE A 267 -3.88 -20.53 14.69
CA PHE A 267 -2.55 -20.29 15.24
C PHE A 267 -2.58 -19.85 16.70
N THR A 268 -3.61 -19.11 17.11
CA THR A 268 -3.79 -18.70 18.51
C THR A 268 -3.81 -19.90 19.45
N LYS A 269 -4.52 -20.97 19.08
CA LYS A 269 -4.60 -22.18 19.91
C LYS A 269 -3.24 -22.86 20.06
N LEU A 270 -2.45 -22.94 18.98
CA LEU A 270 -1.14 -23.57 18.96
C LEU A 270 -0.19 -22.97 20.01
N PHE A 271 -0.09 -21.65 20.05
CA PHE A 271 0.86 -20.95 20.92
C PHE A 271 0.31 -20.73 22.33
N ALA A 272 -1.01 -20.52 22.48
CA ALA A 272 -1.65 -20.38 23.78
C ALA A 272 -1.50 -21.64 24.65
N GLU A 273 -1.48 -22.85 24.05
CA GLU A 273 -1.20 -24.11 24.76
C GLU A 273 0.14 -24.09 25.52
N LYS A 274 1.10 -23.27 25.07
CA LYS A 274 2.43 -23.11 25.69
C LYS A 274 2.59 -21.82 26.49
N GLY A 275 1.48 -21.10 26.70
CA GLY A 275 1.45 -19.87 27.49
C GLY A 275 2.03 -18.65 26.78
N TYR A 276 2.03 -18.63 25.44
CA TYR A 276 2.34 -17.45 24.65
C TYR A 276 1.09 -16.62 24.39
N GLN A 277 1.22 -15.30 24.49
CA GLN A 277 0.22 -14.36 24.01
C GLN A 277 0.33 -14.24 22.49
N VAL A 278 -0.79 -14.37 21.79
CA VAL A 278 -0.83 -14.22 20.34
C VAL A 278 -1.42 -12.87 19.99
N LYS A 279 -0.67 -12.10 19.21
CA LYS A 279 -1.11 -10.84 18.58
C LYS A 279 -1.16 -11.02 17.07
N THR A 280 -1.81 -10.09 16.40
CA THR A 280 -1.97 -10.03 14.95
C THR A 280 -1.56 -8.66 14.43
N LEU A 281 -1.55 -8.46 13.11
CA LEU A 281 -1.29 -7.14 12.54
C LEU A 281 -2.39 -6.12 12.89
N LEU A 282 -3.56 -6.56 13.37
CA LEU A 282 -4.60 -5.66 13.88
C LEU A 282 -4.20 -4.99 15.21
N ASP A 283 -3.32 -5.63 15.99
CA ASP A 283 -2.79 -5.09 17.24
C ASP A 283 -1.69 -4.04 17.02
N TYR A 284 -1.23 -3.91 15.77
CA TYR A 284 -0.16 -3.01 15.34
C TYR A 284 -0.57 -2.23 14.08
N PRO A 285 -1.59 -1.35 14.16
CA PRO A 285 -2.13 -0.64 13.00
C PRO A 285 -1.11 0.27 12.29
N GLU A 286 -0.06 0.70 13.01
CA GLU A 286 1.09 1.43 12.48
C GLU A 286 1.96 0.64 11.50
N LEU A 287 1.87 -0.70 11.49
CA LEU A 287 2.70 -1.49 10.60
C LEU A 287 2.22 -1.34 9.17
N PRO A 288 3.14 -1.06 8.23
CA PRO A 288 2.81 -1.00 6.82
C PRO A 288 2.35 -2.37 6.32
N ASP A 289 1.50 -2.39 5.29
CA ASP A 289 1.22 -3.62 4.59
C ASP A 289 2.49 -4.08 3.85
N VAL A 290 2.84 -5.35 3.99
CA VAL A 290 3.99 -5.95 3.31
C VAL A 290 3.52 -6.48 1.97
N GLU A 291 4.11 -5.96 0.89
CA GLU A 291 3.80 -6.42 -0.46
C GLU A 291 4.37 -7.82 -0.72
N GLU A 292 3.48 -8.72 -1.14
CA GLU A 292 3.80 -10.08 -1.56
C GLU A 292 4.31 -10.09 -3.01
N THR A 293 5.54 -9.62 -3.20
CA THR A 293 6.21 -9.55 -4.51
C THR A 293 6.99 -10.83 -4.88
N GLY A 294 6.92 -11.86 -4.03
CA GLY A 294 7.56 -13.14 -4.22
C GLY A 294 6.97 -13.94 -5.38
N ARG A 295 7.77 -14.87 -5.90
CA ARG A 295 7.43 -15.78 -6.99
C ARG A 295 6.98 -17.16 -6.51
N THR A 296 7.14 -17.43 -5.21
CA THR A 296 6.74 -18.68 -4.56
C THR A 296 5.97 -18.39 -3.26
N PHE A 297 5.24 -19.38 -2.75
CA PHE A 297 4.55 -19.27 -1.45
C PHE A 297 5.53 -18.99 -0.31
N GLU A 298 6.70 -19.64 -0.32
CA GLU A 298 7.76 -19.41 0.65
C GLU A 298 8.29 -17.97 0.58
N GLU A 299 8.59 -17.43 -0.61
CA GLU A 299 9.09 -16.06 -0.75
C GLU A 299 8.10 -15.04 -0.22
N ASN A 300 6.80 -15.20 -0.50
CA ASN A 300 5.76 -14.32 0.03
C ASN A 300 5.64 -14.40 1.56
N ALA A 301 5.61 -15.63 2.09
CA ALA A 301 5.52 -15.85 3.53
C ALA A 301 6.77 -15.32 4.26
N ARG A 302 7.97 -15.49 3.69
CA ARG A 302 9.22 -14.93 4.23
C ARG A 302 9.24 -13.42 4.22
N LEU A 303 8.94 -12.79 3.08
CA LEU A 303 8.86 -11.34 2.97
C LEU A 303 7.98 -10.77 4.08
N LYS A 304 6.83 -11.41 4.34
CA LYS A 304 5.92 -11.00 5.40
C LYS A 304 6.45 -11.27 6.81
N ALA A 305 6.89 -12.49 7.11
CA ALA A 305 7.34 -12.86 8.45
C ALA A 305 8.60 -12.10 8.86
N GLU A 306 9.62 -12.08 8.00
CA GLU A 306 10.94 -11.52 8.29
C GLU A 306 10.88 -9.99 8.40
N THR A 307 10.13 -9.32 7.52
CA THR A 307 9.95 -7.87 7.59
C THR A 307 9.28 -7.45 8.89
N ILE A 308 8.18 -8.11 9.27
CA ILE A 308 7.46 -7.77 10.50
C ILE A 308 8.28 -8.15 11.75
N ALA A 309 9.01 -9.28 11.72
CA ALA A 309 9.88 -9.68 12.84
C ALA A 309 11.02 -8.68 13.05
N ALA A 310 11.62 -8.18 11.97
CA ALA A 310 12.68 -7.19 12.02
C ALA A 310 12.20 -5.86 12.63
N ILE A 311 10.96 -5.45 12.33
CA ILE A 311 10.33 -4.24 12.84
C ILE A 311 9.94 -4.40 14.32
N LEU A 312 9.18 -5.44 14.67
CA LEU A 312 8.63 -5.61 16.01
C LEU A 312 9.66 -6.13 17.04
N LYS A 313 10.80 -6.65 16.57
CA LYS A 313 11.78 -7.36 17.39
C LYS A 313 11.15 -8.52 18.19
N GLN A 314 10.22 -9.22 17.54
CA GLN A 314 9.39 -10.30 18.12
C GLN A 314 9.35 -11.50 17.17
N PRO A 315 9.08 -12.71 17.66
CA PRO A 315 8.80 -13.86 16.79
C PRO A 315 7.49 -13.66 16.02
N VAL A 316 7.53 -13.92 14.71
CA VAL A 316 6.40 -13.71 13.79
C VAL A 316 6.13 -14.98 12.99
N LEU A 317 4.86 -15.36 12.88
CA LEU A 317 4.39 -16.39 11.96
C LEU A 317 3.66 -15.75 10.78
N ALA A 318 4.05 -16.07 9.55
CA ALA A 318 3.29 -15.78 8.34
C ALA A 318 2.82 -17.06 7.66
N ASP A 319 1.67 -16.95 6.97
CA ASP A 319 1.04 -18.00 6.17
C ASP A 319 0.86 -17.47 4.74
N ASP A 320 1.30 -18.26 3.76
CA ASP A 320 0.84 -18.14 2.38
C ASP A 320 0.26 -19.49 1.93
N SER A 321 -0.95 -19.46 1.35
CA SER A 321 -1.71 -20.65 1.00
C SER A 321 -2.40 -20.47 -0.34
N GLY A 322 -2.46 -21.54 -1.13
CA GLY A 322 -3.14 -21.51 -2.42
C GLY A 322 -3.54 -22.87 -2.95
N LEU A 323 -4.39 -22.85 -3.98
CA LEU A 323 -4.79 -24.00 -4.75
C LEU A 323 -3.90 -24.10 -5.99
N ILE A 324 -3.31 -25.27 -6.20
CA ILE A 324 -2.50 -25.63 -7.36
C ILE A 324 -3.30 -26.65 -8.16
N VAL A 325 -3.64 -26.35 -9.42
CA VAL A 325 -4.41 -27.27 -10.26
C VAL A 325 -3.54 -27.75 -11.41
N ASP A 326 -3.35 -29.07 -11.51
CA ASP A 326 -2.39 -29.66 -12.45
C ASP A 326 -2.77 -29.36 -13.90
N ALA A 327 -4.07 -29.43 -14.22
CA ALA A 327 -4.57 -29.13 -15.56
C ALA A 327 -4.43 -27.66 -15.98
N LEU A 328 -4.12 -26.77 -15.03
CA LEU A 328 -3.93 -25.33 -15.27
C LEU A 328 -2.47 -24.91 -15.05
N ASP A 329 -1.52 -25.84 -15.22
CA ASP A 329 -0.09 -25.60 -15.03
C ASP A 329 0.25 -24.98 -13.66
N GLY A 330 -0.49 -25.41 -12.63
CA GLY A 330 -0.33 -24.97 -11.25
C GLY A 330 -1.10 -23.70 -10.87
N MET A 331 -1.82 -23.08 -11.80
CA MET A 331 -2.75 -21.98 -11.47
C MET A 331 -3.95 -22.51 -10.67
N PRO A 332 -4.56 -21.72 -9.77
CA PRO A 332 -4.25 -20.33 -9.43
C PRO A 332 -2.92 -20.05 -8.71
N GLY A 333 -2.37 -21.02 -7.99
CA GLY A 333 -1.09 -20.89 -7.27
C GLY A 333 -1.09 -19.72 -6.27
N ILE A 334 -0.02 -18.94 -6.26
CA ILE A 334 0.14 -17.74 -5.41
C ILE A 334 -0.91 -16.64 -5.67
N PHE A 335 -1.69 -16.75 -6.76
CA PHE A 335 -2.78 -15.83 -7.10
C PHE A 335 -4.15 -16.31 -6.60
N SER A 336 -4.22 -17.36 -5.79
CA SER A 336 -5.47 -17.98 -5.32
C SER A 336 -6.50 -16.99 -4.76
N ALA A 337 -6.08 -15.97 -4.00
CA ALA A 337 -7.02 -14.97 -3.47
C ALA A 337 -7.61 -14.04 -4.55
N ARG A 338 -6.85 -13.77 -5.61
CA ARG A 338 -7.13 -12.79 -6.68
C ARG A 338 -7.24 -13.44 -8.06
N PHE A 339 -7.58 -14.71 -8.13
CA PHE A 339 -7.57 -15.47 -9.38
C PHE A 339 -8.48 -14.85 -10.45
N ALA A 340 -9.65 -14.34 -10.03
CA ALA A 340 -10.59 -13.61 -10.88
C ALA A 340 -10.36 -12.09 -10.96
N GLY A 341 -9.26 -11.58 -10.40
CA GLY A 341 -8.91 -10.16 -10.33
C GLY A 341 -9.28 -9.50 -9.01
N GLU A 342 -9.15 -8.17 -8.98
CA GLU A 342 -9.49 -7.34 -7.82
C GLU A 342 -10.78 -6.52 -8.10
N PRO A 343 -11.64 -6.30 -7.09
CA PRO A 343 -11.53 -6.79 -5.71
C PRO A 343 -11.71 -8.32 -5.59
N THR A 344 -11.07 -8.94 -4.61
CA THR A 344 -11.09 -10.40 -4.42
C THR A 344 -12.51 -10.90 -4.13
N ASN A 345 -12.93 -11.99 -4.79
CA ASN A 345 -14.24 -12.59 -4.60
C ASN A 345 -14.21 -14.12 -4.79
N ASN A 346 -14.55 -14.87 -3.74
CA ASN A 346 -14.52 -16.34 -3.76
C ASN A 346 -15.46 -16.95 -4.81
N ALA A 347 -16.65 -16.39 -5.01
CA ALA A 347 -17.59 -16.88 -6.01
C ALA A 347 -17.07 -16.65 -7.43
N ALA A 348 -16.44 -15.49 -7.68
CA ALA A 348 -15.80 -15.20 -8.97
C ALA A 348 -14.58 -16.10 -9.22
N ASN A 349 -13.75 -16.35 -8.19
CA ASN A 349 -12.62 -17.28 -8.27
C ASN A 349 -13.08 -18.71 -8.60
N ASN A 350 -14.15 -19.18 -7.94
CA ASN A 350 -14.74 -20.50 -8.20
C ASN A 350 -15.35 -20.58 -9.61
N ALA A 351 -16.06 -19.54 -10.05
CA ALA A 351 -16.62 -19.48 -11.40
C ALA A 351 -15.53 -19.49 -12.48
N LYS A 352 -14.46 -18.70 -12.29
CA LYS A 352 -13.30 -18.71 -13.19
C LYS A 352 -12.62 -20.07 -13.19
N LEU A 353 -12.38 -20.68 -12.03
CA LEU A 353 -11.77 -22.02 -11.95
C LEU A 353 -12.57 -23.06 -12.75
N LEU A 354 -13.90 -23.08 -12.58
CA LEU A 354 -14.77 -23.98 -13.35
C LEU A 354 -14.75 -23.68 -14.85
N HIS A 355 -14.67 -22.40 -15.22
CA HIS A 355 -14.57 -21.97 -16.62
C HIS A 355 -13.26 -22.45 -17.26
N GLU A 356 -12.12 -22.23 -16.63
CA GLU A 356 -10.79 -22.66 -17.12
C GLU A 356 -10.71 -24.20 -17.23
N LEU A 357 -11.44 -24.93 -16.39
CA LEU A 357 -11.54 -26.39 -16.42
C LEU A 357 -12.60 -26.92 -17.40
N THR A 358 -13.19 -26.07 -18.25
CA THR A 358 -14.17 -26.51 -19.26
C THR A 358 -13.51 -27.48 -20.24
N GLY A 359 -14.12 -28.66 -20.43
CA GLY A 359 -13.59 -29.70 -21.31
C GLY A 359 -12.47 -30.56 -20.71
N VAL A 360 -11.95 -30.23 -19.52
CA VAL A 360 -11.00 -31.09 -18.80
C VAL A 360 -11.74 -32.31 -18.22
N PRO A 361 -11.36 -33.55 -18.59
CA PRO A 361 -11.94 -34.79 -18.03
C PRO A 361 -11.79 -34.84 -16.51
N LYS A 362 -12.74 -35.46 -15.81
CA LYS A 362 -12.77 -35.49 -14.34
C LYS A 362 -11.48 -36.05 -13.76
N GLU A 363 -10.94 -37.09 -14.37
CA GLU A 363 -9.74 -37.81 -13.93
C GLU A 363 -8.47 -36.96 -14.02
N LYS A 364 -8.51 -35.84 -14.75
CA LYS A 364 -7.40 -34.89 -14.91
C LYS A 364 -7.58 -33.62 -14.08
N ARG A 365 -8.66 -33.51 -13.29
CA ARG A 365 -8.92 -32.35 -12.43
C ARG A 365 -8.25 -32.49 -11.07
N THR A 366 -7.04 -33.02 -11.03
CA THR A 366 -6.25 -33.14 -9.80
C THR A 366 -5.80 -31.76 -9.34
N ALA A 367 -5.82 -31.57 -8.03
CA ALA A 367 -5.42 -30.32 -7.40
C ALA A 367 -4.79 -30.57 -6.04
N THR A 368 -3.92 -29.66 -5.63
CA THR A 368 -3.28 -29.67 -4.32
C THR A 368 -3.51 -28.32 -3.66
N PHE A 369 -4.06 -28.32 -2.45
CA PHE A 369 -3.92 -27.17 -1.57
C PHE A 369 -2.53 -27.19 -0.95
N HIS A 370 -1.80 -26.09 -1.08
CA HIS A 370 -0.48 -25.89 -0.50
C HIS A 370 -0.53 -24.78 0.56
N CYS A 371 0.17 -24.97 1.68
CA CYS A 371 0.39 -23.95 2.70
C CYS A 371 1.87 -23.94 3.06
N THR A 372 2.49 -22.76 2.99
CA THR A 372 3.80 -22.48 3.58
C THR A 372 3.62 -21.64 4.83
N LEU A 373 4.14 -22.12 5.94
CA LEU A 373 4.26 -21.36 7.18
C LEU A 373 5.72 -20.97 7.39
N VAL A 374 5.95 -19.68 7.62
CA VAL A 374 7.28 -19.14 7.93
C VAL A 374 7.24 -18.54 9.33
N PHE A 375 8.05 -19.09 10.22
CA PHE A 375 8.25 -18.59 11.58
C PHE A 375 9.62 -17.89 11.67
N ALA A 376 9.61 -16.58 11.81
CA ALA A 376 10.78 -15.72 11.78
C ALA A 376 11.00 -15.02 13.12
N ALA A 377 12.24 -14.69 13.42
CA ALA A 377 12.65 -13.91 14.59
C ALA A 377 13.86 -13.06 14.19
N PRO A 378 14.12 -11.94 14.87
CA PRO A 378 15.29 -11.11 14.57
C PRO A 378 16.60 -11.90 14.62
N ASP A 379 17.51 -11.57 13.71
CA ASP A 379 18.89 -12.08 13.69
C ASP A 379 19.03 -13.60 13.59
N LYS A 380 17.99 -14.29 13.10
CA LYS A 380 17.96 -15.74 12.91
C LYS A 380 17.30 -16.14 11.59
N GLU A 381 17.81 -17.21 10.97
CA GLU A 381 17.19 -17.81 9.79
C GLU A 381 15.81 -18.41 10.12
N SER A 382 14.80 -18.01 9.35
CA SER A 382 13.39 -18.39 9.57
C SER A 382 13.17 -19.89 9.42
N LEU A 383 12.34 -20.46 10.31
CA LEU A 383 11.83 -21.82 10.20
C LEU A 383 10.72 -21.87 9.17
N VAL A 384 10.86 -22.73 8.16
CA VAL A 384 9.84 -22.95 7.14
C VAL A 384 9.28 -24.36 7.26
N VAL A 385 7.97 -24.47 7.26
CA VAL A 385 7.27 -25.75 7.17
C VAL A 385 6.13 -25.64 6.17
N GLU A 386 5.86 -26.75 5.49
CA GLU A 386 4.87 -26.81 4.42
C GLU A 386 3.89 -27.95 4.64
N GLY A 387 2.68 -27.80 4.12
CA GLY A 387 1.70 -28.87 4.08
C GLY A 387 0.98 -28.88 2.74
N ASP A 388 0.84 -30.08 2.19
CA ASP A 388 0.15 -30.34 0.93
C ASP A 388 -1.04 -31.24 1.19
N TRP A 389 -2.19 -30.88 0.61
CA TRP A 389 -3.39 -31.67 0.65
C TRP A 389 -3.89 -31.93 -0.75
N ALA A 390 -3.73 -33.17 -1.20
CA ALA A 390 -4.13 -33.61 -2.53
C ALA A 390 -5.64 -33.88 -2.59
N GLY A 391 -6.23 -33.55 -3.72
CA GLY A 391 -7.65 -33.75 -4.00
C GLY A 391 -7.98 -33.55 -5.48
N GLU A 392 -9.26 -33.34 -5.75
CA GLU A 392 -9.80 -33.16 -7.10
C GLU A 392 -10.72 -31.94 -7.15
N ILE A 393 -10.89 -31.33 -8.32
CA ILE A 393 -11.85 -30.24 -8.51
C ILE A 393 -13.18 -30.78 -9.01
N GLY A 394 -14.21 -30.65 -8.18
CA GLY A 394 -15.59 -30.96 -8.50
C GLY A 394 -16.19 -30.02 -9.55
N THR A 395 -17.28 -30.45 -10.19
CA THR A 395 -18.01 -29.65 -11.18
C THR A 395 -19.13 -28.81 -10.58
N ILE A 396 -19.58 -29.17 -9.37
CA ILE A 396 -20.69 -28.53 -8.67
C ILE A 396 -20.21 -28.24 -7.24
N PRO A 397 -20.34 -26.99 -6.76
CA PRO A 397 -20.01 -26.66 -5.39
C PRO A 397 -20.94 -27.40 -4.41
N ARG A 398 -20.39 -28.01 -3.37
CA ARG A 398 -21.14 -28.69 -2.30
C ARG A 398 -20.60 -28.28 -0.93
N GLY A 399 -21.48 -28.28 0.07
CA GLY A 399 -21.15 -27.92 1.44
C GLY A 399 -21.32 -26.44 1.75
N ASP A 400 -21.56 -26.15 3.03
CA ASP A 400 -21.84 -24.80 3.54
C ASP A 400 -20.75 -24.30 4.51
N HIS A 401 -19.72 -25.11 4.77
CA HIS A 401 -18.61 -24.78 5.65
C HIS A 401 -17.36 -24.37 4.86
N GLY A 402 -16.41 -23.68 5.50
CA GLY A 402 -15.15 -23.28 4.86
C GLY A 402 -15.19 -21.99 4.04
N PHE A 403 -14.15 -21.76 3.24
CA PHE A 403 -13.92 -20.54 2.46
C PHE A 403 -13.16 -20.82 1.15
N GLY A 404 -13.12 -19.84 0.24
CA GLY A 404 -12.35 -19.95 -1.00
C GLY A 404 -12.84 -21.09 -1.90
N TYR A 405 -11.94 -22.01 -2.23
CA TYR A 405 -12.19 -23.13 -3.13
C TYR A 405 -12.73 -24.39 -2.43
N ASP A 406 -12.93 -24.37 -1.11
CA ASP A 406 -13.40 -25.53 -0.35
C ASP A 406 -14.66 -26.21 -0.92
N PRO A 407 -15.67 -25.48 -1.44
CA PRO A 407 -16.87 -26.12 -2.01
C PRO A 407 -16.60 -26.92 -3.28
N LEU A 408 -15.49 -26.67 -3.96
CA LEU A 408 -15.09 -27.35 -5.19
C LEU A 408 -13.97 -28.36 -4.96
N PHE A 409 -13.21 -28.25 -3.88
CA PHE A 409 -12.12 -29.15 -3.56
C PHE A 409 -12.66 -30.46 -2.98
N PHE A 410 -12.70 -31.51 -3.78
CA PHE A 410 -13.14 -32.86 -3.43
C PHE A 410 -12.00 -33.66 -2.84
N VAL A 411 -12.29 -34.36 -1.74
CA VAL A 411 -11.36 -35.18 -0.97
C VAL A 411 -11.78 -36.65 -1.18
N PRO A 412 -11.08 -37.41 -2.04
CA PRO A 412 -11.49 -38.77 -2.38
C PRO A 412 -11.60 -39.71 -1.18
N GLU A 413 -10.73 -39.56 -0.18
CA GLU A 413 -10.70 -40.39 1.03
C GLU A 413 -11.93 -40.18 1.91
N GLU A 414 -12.51 -38.97 1.90
CA GLU A 414 -13.69 -38.59 2.69
C GLU A 414 -14.99 -38.67 1.89
N GLN A 415 -14.90 -38.85 0.56
CA GLN A 415 -16.03 -38.80 -0.39
C GLN A 415 -16.86 -37.51 -0.27
N LYS A 416 -16.21 -36.40 0.10
CA LYS A 416 -16.80 -35.11 0.42
C LYS A 416 -15.97 -33.97 -0.16
N THR A 417 -16.58 -32.81 -0.37
CA THR A 417 -15.81 -31.58 -0.56
C THR A 417 -15.25 -31.09 0.77
N ALA A 418 -14.20 -30.28 0.75
CA ALA A 418 -13.64 -29.68 1.97
C ALA A 418 -14.68 -28.86 2.74
N ALA A 419 -15.67 -28.29 2.05
CA ALA A 419 -16.79 -27.56 2.65
C ALA A 419 -17.88 -28.45 3.29
N GLU A 420 -17.84 -29.77 3.08
CA GLU A 420 -18.72 -30.76 3.71
C GLU A 420 -18.08 -31.42 4.95
N LEU A 421 -16.79 -31.13 5.21
CA LEU A 421 -16.07 -31.60 6.39
C LEU A 421 -16.38 -30.69 7.60
N SER A 422 -16.35 -31.27 8.80
CA SER A 422 -16.37 -30.46 10.02
C SER A 422 -15.04 -29.73 10.18
N ASP A 423 -15.05 -28.61 10.92
CA ASP A 423 -13.84 -27.84 11.21
C ASP A 423 -12.78 -28.70 11.91
N GLU A 424 -13.17 -29.61 12.82
CA GLU A 424 -12.24 -30.52 13.49
C GLU A 424 -11.55 -31.44 12.50
N ARG A 425 -12.33 -32.12 11.64
CA ARG A 425 -11.76 -33.06 10.67
C ARG A 425 -10.88 -32.34 9.66
N LYS A 426 -11.29 -31.18 9.18
CA LYS A 426 -10.51 -30.37 8.24
C LYS A 426 -9.19 -29.92 8.84
N ASN A 427 -9.17 -29.53 10.12
CA ASN A 427 -7.95 -29.14 10.83
C ASN A 427 -6.95 -30.29 10.98
N GLU A 428 -7.39 -31.55 10.93
CA GLU A 428 -6.49 -32.71 11.01
C GLU A 428 -5.78 -33.01 9.69
N ILE A 429 -6.50 -32.91 8.56
CA ILE A 429 -6.05 -33.44 7.27
C ILE A 429 -5.69 -32.39 6.23
N SER A 430 -6.11 -31.14 6.43
CA SER A 430 -5.86 -30.07 5.46
C SER A 430 -4.38 -29.67 5.41
N HIS A 431 -3.98 -29.09 4.28
CA HIS A 431 -2.67 -28.49 4.03
C HIS A 431 -2.18 -27.63 5.20
N ARG A 432 -3.03 -26.75 5.72
CA ARG A 432 -2.70 -25.91 6.88
C ARG A 432 -2.59 -26.73 8.17
N GLY A 433 -3.49 -27.67 8.41
CA GLY A 433 -3.41 -28.60 9.54
C GLY A 433 -2.09 -29.38 9.58
N LEU A 434 -1.67 -29.89 8.43
CA LEU A 434 -0.40 -30.61 8.24
C LEU A 434 0.81 -29.69 8.47
N ALA A 435 0.78 -28.47 7.94
CA ALA A 435 1.83 -27.47 8.16
C ALA A 435 1.92 -27.08 9.65
N VAL A 436 0.79 -26.88 10.32
CA VAL A 436 0.71 -26.58 11.76
C VAL A 436 1.23 -27.74 12.61
N ALA A 437 0.95 -28.98 12.25
CA ALA A 437 1.50 -30.15 12.95
C ALA A 437 3.03 -30.18 12.85
N LYS A 438 3.59 -29.98 11.66
CA LYS A 438 5.05 -29.88 11.46
C LYS A 438 5.67 -28.70 12.21
N LEU A 439 4.95 -27.56 12.27
CA LEU A 439 5.39 -26.39 13.04
C LEU A 439 5.45 -26.74 14.53
N LYS A 440 4.38 -27.37 15.06
CA LYS A 440 4.23 -27.76 16.48
C LYS A 440 5.42 -28.55 17.01
N ASP A 441 6.00 -29.41 16.19
CA ASP A 441 7.14 -30.27 16.56
C ASP A 441 8.48 -29.52 16.61
N GLN A 442 8.60 -28.38 15.93
CA GLN A 442 9.88 -27.72 15.66
C GLN A 442 10.02 -26.35 16.31
N TRP A 443 8.93 -25.57 16.41
CA TRP A 443 9.02 -24.14 16.73
C TRP A 443 9.61 -23.84 18.11
N GLU A 444 9.32 -24.65 19.14
CA GLU A 444 9.86 -24.41 20.49
C GLU A 444 11.37 -24.62 20.55
N ASN A 445 11.88 -25.64 19.85
CA ASN A 445 13.30 -25.91 19.77
C ASN A 445 13.99 -24.87 18.90
N TRP A 446 13.35 -24.48 17.80
CA TRP A 446 13.84 -23.39 16.96
C TRP A 446 13.86 -22.06 17.71
N LEU A 447 12.90 -21.74 18.57
CA LEU A 447 12.90 -20.46 19.29
C LEU A 447 13.95 -20.39 20.41
N LYS A 448 14.39 -21.55 20.95
CA LYS A 448 15.40 -21.64 22.01
C LYS A 448 16.84 -21.64 21.50
N ASN A 449 17.06 -22.21 20.31
CA ASN A 449 18.34 -22.22 19.61
C ASN A 449 18.52 -20.94 18.81
#